data_AF-U6LMF8-F1
#
_entry.id   AF-U6LMF8-F1
#
_cell.length_a   1.000
_cell.length_b   1.000
_cell.length_c   1.000
_cell.angle_alpha   90.00
_cell.angle_beta   90.00
_cell.angle_gamma   90.00
#
_symmetry.space_group_name_H-M   'P 1'
#
loop_
_entity.id
_entity.type
_entity.pdbx_description
1 polymer ?
#
loop_
_entity_poly.entity_id
_entity_poly.type
_entity_poly.pdbx_seq_one_letter_code
_entity_poly.pdbx_strand_id
1 'polypeptide(L)'
;MAAEKKMTESEMLAEKLLQGWTMLGENCPYCNRVPLMRKRQGGDWCVSCSRFAPSQPKQQQQQQQQQQQQQQQQQKGKGREEEEESETDDSSGEKSPKMKPTKYELKGSIGLQATAAEKLEACSAVLKREGQAAAEALKQQLQQQQQQQQQQQQQQQDKLPDGPPTSGTPSEELVNWGNKTLSSRRQPEQQQQQQQQQQQRQKLHARKELLHQSKALLVQRIQRYNGMLQADTESIERDRQVLAALREALDALKLLDTMTE
;
A
#
# COMPACT_ATOMS: atom_id res chain seq x y z
N MET A 1 -14.89 -42.05 -39.39
CA MET A 1 -14.96 -40.93 -38.43
C MET A 1 -13.57 -40.32 -38.33
N ALA A 2 -13.39 -39.06 -38.72
CA ALA A 2 -12.08 -38.40 -38.68
C ALA A 2 -11.74 -38.07 -37.22
N ALA A 3 -10.57 -38.50 -36.76
CA ALA A 3 -10.08 -38.15 -35.43
C ALA A 3 -9.74 -36.66 -35.40
N GLU A 4 -10.43 -35.92 -34.55
CA GLU A 4 -10.16 -34.50 -34.32
C GLU A 4 -8.77 -34.37 -33.67
N LYS A 5 -7.81 -33.82 -34.43
CA LYS A 5 -6.44 -33.67 -33.97
C LYS A 5 -6.38 -32.43 -33.07
N LYS A 6 -6.29 -32.63 -31.75
CA LYS A 6 -6.07 -31.53 -30.80
C LYS A 6 -4.68 -30.93 -31.01
N MET A 7 -4.60 -29.63 -31.25
CA MET A 7 -3.33 -28.91 -31.34
C MET A 7 -2.64 -28.88 -29.97
N THR A 8 -1.33 -29.02 -29.99
CA THR A 8 -0.47 -28.92 -28.82
C THR A 8 -0.22 -27.44 -28.46
N GLU A 9 0.17 -27.18 -27.21
CA GLU A 9 0.48 -25.83 -26.74
C GLU A 9 1.62 -25.17 -27.53
N SER A 10 2.60 -25.96 -27.97
CA SER A 10 3.72 -25.49 -28.79
C SER A 10 3.27 -25.05 -30.19
N GLU A 11 2.33 -25.78 -30.80
CA GLU A 11 1.73 -25.39 -32.09
C GLU A 11 0.93 -24.09 -31.95
N MET A 12 0.14 -23.94 -30.88
CA MET A 12 -0.60 -22.70 -30.62
C MET A 12 0.32 -21.50 -30.36
N LEU A 13 1.45 -21.68 -29.65
CA LEU A 13 2.47 -20.64 -29.48
C LEU A 13 3.06 -20.23 -30.84
N ALA A 14 3.45 -21.19 -31.66
CA ALA A 14 4.01 -20.95 -32.98
C ALA A 14 3.03 -20.17 -33.87
N GLU A 15 1.75 -20.54 -33.85
CA GLU A 15 0.71 -19.83 -34.59
C GLU A 15 0.59 -18.35 -34.18
N LYS A 16 0.66 -18.07 -32.87
CA LYS A 16 0.62 -16.67 -32.37
C LYS A 16 1.87 -15.88 -32.76
N LEU A 17 3.05 -16.50 -32.76
CA LEU A 17 4.27 -15.87 -33.25
C LEU A 17 4.16 -15.50 -34.74
N LEU A 18 3.61 -16.39 -35.56
CA LEU A 18 3.35 -16.14 -36.98
C LEU A 18 2.33 -15.01 -37.21
N GLN A 19 1.37 -14.84 -36.29
CA GLN A 19 0.44 -13.70 -36.27
C GLN A 19 1.10 -12.38 -35.80
N GLY A 20 2.42 -12.39 -35.51
CA GLY A 20 3.17 -11.20 -35.10
C GLY A 20 3.02 -10.83 -33.62
N TRP A 21 2.66 -11.79 -32.76
CA TRP A 21 2.69 -11.61 -31.31
C TRP A 21 4.11 -11.77 -30.78
N THR A 22 4.40 -11.16 -29.63
CA THR A 22 5.71 -11.24 -28.97
C THR A 22 5.61 -12.10 -27.72
N MET A 23 6.49 -13.10 -27.59
CA MET A 23 6.61 -13.89 -26.36
C MET A 23 7.28 -13.05 -25.27
N LEU A 24 6.70 -13.03 -24.07
CA LEU A 24 7.26 -12.39 -22.89
C LEU A 24 8.06 -13.40 -22.07
N GLY A 25 9.03 -12.91 -21.29
CA GLY A 25 9.78 -13.74 -20.34
C GLY A 25 9.02 -14.09 -19.05
N GLU A 26 7.76 -13.67 -18.93
CA GLU A 26 6.89 -13.95 -17.77
C GLU A 26 5.93 -15.11 -18.09
N ASN A 27 5.78 -16.06 -17.16
CA ASN A 27 4.86 -17.18 -17.28
C ASN A 27 3.42 -16.79 -16.90
N CYS A 28 2.43 -17.46 -17.48
CA CYS A 28 1.02 -17.23 -17.16
C CYS A 28 0.73 -17.51 -15.67
N PRO A 29 0.13 -16.56 -14.91
CA PRO A 29 -0.10 -16.73 -13.47
C PRO A 29 -1.15 -17.81 -13.14
N TYR A 30 -1.97 -18.22 -14.12
CA TYR A 30 -3.02 -19.23 -13.92
C TYR A 30 -2.48 -20.66 -14.05
N CYS A 31 -1.65 -20.93 -15.07
CA CYS A 31 -1.16 -22.28 -15.34
C CYS A 31 0.33 -22.47 -15.04
N ASN A 32 1.12 -21.40 -14.93
CA ASN A 32 2.58 -21.36 -14.74
C ASN A 32 3.44 -22.16 -15.75
N ARG A 33 2.83 -22.86 -16.71
CA ARG A 33 3.52 -23.72 -17.70
C ARG A 33 3.99 -23.00 -18.95
N VAL A 34 3.15 -22.12 -19.51
CA VAL A 34 3.44 -21.44 -20.79
C VAL A 34 3.79 -19.96 -20.58
N PRO A 35 4.72 -19.40 -21.38
CA PRO A 35 5.02 -17.97 -21.39
C PRO A 35 3.83 -17.15 -21.92
N LEU A 36 3.69 -15.93 -21.43
CA LEU A 36 2.67 -14.99 -21.92
C LEU A 36 3.04 -14.43 -23.29
N MET A 37 2.03 -14.17 -24.12
CA MET A 37 2.15 -13.60 -25.45
C MET A 37 1.51 -12.22 -25.49
N ARG A 38 2.21 -11.20 -26.00
CA ARG A 38 1.70 -9.83 -26.11
C ARG A 38 1.35 -9.47 -27.55
N LYS A 39 0.14 -8.92 -27.76
CA LYS A 39 -0.28 -8.38 -29.05
C LYS A 39 0.28 -6.96 -29.23
N ARG A 40 0.47 -6.51 -30.48
CA ARG A 40 0.91 -5.14 -30.79
C ARG A 40 0.00 -4.04 -30.22
N GLN A 41 -1.29 -4.31 -30.06
CA GLN A 41 -2.28 -3.38 -29.49
C GLN A 41 -2.33 -3.40 -27.94
N GLY A 42 -1.45 -4.18 -27.30
CA GLY A 42 -1.44 -4.39 -25.84
C GLY A 42 -2.22 -5.64 -25.41
N GLY A 43 -2.08 -5.97 -24.13
CA GLY A 43 -2.67 -7.14 -23.50
C GLY A 43 -1.78 -8.38 -23.57
N ASP A 44 -1.67 -9.07 -22.43
CA ASP A 44 -0.88 -10.29 -22.26
C ASP A 44 -1.82 -11.49 -22.31
N TRP A 45 -1.55 -12.49 -23.15
CA TRP A 45 -2.42 -13.64 -23.44
C TRP A 45 -1.72 -14.96 -23.14
N CYS A 46 -2.43 -15.90 -22.54
CA CYS A 46 -1.98 -17.26 -22.35
C CYS A 46 -2.62 -18.20 -23.38
N VAL A 47 -1.82 -18.91 -24.17
CA VAL A 47 -2.33 -19.86 -25.17
C VAL A 47 -2.96 -21.11 -24.56
N SER A 48 -2.43 -21.60 -23.43
CA SER A 48 -2.93 -22.80 -22.76
C SER A 48 -4.30 -22.54 -22.11
N CYS A 49 -4.43 -21.39 -21.43
CA CYS A 49 -5.68 -20.98 -20.78
C CYS A 49 -6.68 -20.35 -21.75
N SER A 50 -6.22 -19.90 -22.93
CA SER A 50 -6.99 -19.09 -23.88
C SER A 50 -7.65 -17.88 -23.23
N ARG A 51 -6.89 -17.12 -22.42
CA ARG A 51 -7.37 -15.95 -21.65
C ARG A 51 -6.29 -14.88 -21.52
N PHE A 52 -6.71 -13.62 -21.35
CA PHE A 52 -5.82 -12.52 -21.02
C PHE A 52 -5.38 -12.58 -19.56
N ALA A 53 -4.10 -12.35 -19.30
CA ALA A 53 -3.55 -12.20 -17.97
C ALA A 53 -3.98 -10.83 -17.39
N PRO A 54 -4.20 -10.76 -16.07
CA PRO A 54 -4.48 -9.50 -15.40
C PRO A 54 -3.24 -8.62 -15.57
N SER A 55 -3.42 -7.45 -16.19
CA SER A 55 -2.35 -6.47 -16.36
C SER A 55 -1.77 -6.14 -15.00
N GLN A 56 -0.50 -6.47 -14.74
CA GLN A 56 0.14 -6.04 -13.51
C GLN A 56 0.15 -4.50 -13.48
N PRO A 57 -0.27 -3.86 -12.37
CA PRO A 57 -0.41 -2.40 -12.26
C PRO A 57 0.94 -1.65 -12.22
N LYS A 58 2.01 -2.19 -12.81
CA LYS A 58 3.36 -1.60 -12.79
C LYS A 58 3.40 -0.19 -13.41
N GLN A 59 2.51 0.14 -14.35
CA GLN A 59 2.47 1.50 -14.94
C GLN A 59 1.85 2.56 -14.03
N GLN A 60 0.93 2.21 -13.12
CA GLN A 60 0.38 3.20 -12.17
C GLN A 60 1.34 3.51 -11.01
N GLN A 61 2.15 2.52 -10.60
CA GLN A 61 3.12 2.72 -9.51
C GLN A 61 4.25 3.70 -9.87
N GLN A 62 4.70 3.73 -11.14
CA GLN A 62 5.72 4.68 -11.58
C GLN A 62 5.22 6.13 -11.62
N GLN A 63 3.94 6.38 -11.95
CA GLN A 63 3.38 7.74 -11.91
C GLN A 63 3.20 8.27 -10.48
N GLN A 64 2.82 7.42 -9.52
CA GLN A 64 2.69 7.85 -8.12
C GLN A 64 4.04 8.19 -7.47
N GLN A 65 5.13 7.48 -7.81
CA GLN A 65 6.46 7.83 -7.30
C GLN A 65 6.96 9.19 -7.81
N GLN A 66 6.63 9.59 -9.05
CA GLN A 66 7.00 10.92 -9.55
C GLN A 66 6.26 12.05 -8.84
N GLN A 67 4.98 11.87 -8.47
CA GLN A 67 4.24 12.90 -7.72
C GLN A 67 4.77 13.08 -6.28
N GLN A 68 5.20 12.01 -5.61
CA GLN A 68 5.77 12.11 -4.26
C GLN A 68 7.12 12.85 -4.24
N GLN A 69 7.96 12.68 -5.26
CA GLN A 69 9.24 13.41 -5.33
C GLN A 69 9.06 14.92 -5.53
N GLN A 70 8.03 15.35 -6.28
CA GLN A 70 7.75 16.79 -6.45
C GLN A 70 7.28 17.45 -5.15
N GLN A 71 6.52 16.76 -4.30
CA GLN A 71 6.07 17.32 -3.01
C GLN A 71 7.22 17.47 -2.00
N GLN A 72 8.19 16.55 -1.99
CA GLN A 72 9.36 16.66 -1.10
C GLN A 72 10.28 17.83 -1.47
N GLN A 73 10.40 18.17 -2.75
CA GLN A 73 11.21 19.31 -3.18
C GLN A 73 10.60 20.67 -2.78
N GLN A 74 9.27 20.78 -2.72
CA GLN A 74 8.60 22.02 -2.29
C GLN A 74 8.74 22.27 -0.79
N GLN A 75 8.82 21.22 0.03
CA GLN A 75 9.00 21.38 1.48
C GLN A 75 10.45 21.69 1.86
N LYS A 76 11.42 21.16 1.09
CA LYS A 76 12.85 21.40 1.36
C LYS A 76 13.32 22.81 0.99
N GLY A 77 12.57 23.55 0.18
CA GLY A 77 12.86 24.93 -0.16
C GLY A 77 12.45 25.96 0.89
N LYS A 78 11.61 25.59 1.87
CA LYS A 78 11.02 26.54 2.82
C LYS A 78 11.66 26.55 4.22
N GLY A 79 12.74 25.80 4.41
CA GLY A 79 13.42 25.66 5.70
C GLY A 79 14.92 25.98 5.67
N ARG A 80 15.42 26.67 4.63
CA ARG A 80 16.86 26.98 4.48
C ARG A 80 17.18 28.47 4.66
N GLU A 81 16.30 29.25 5.27
CA GLU A 81 16.54 30.68 5.56
C GLU A 81 16.67 30.98 7.06
N GLU A 82 16.65 29.97 7.96
CA GLU A 82 16.74 30.19 9.42
C GLU A 82 17.93 29.50 10.13
N GLU A 83 18.86 28.87 9.40
CA GLU A 83 20.06 28.21 9.97
C GLU A 83 21.37 28.87 9.47
N GLU A 84 21.45 30.19 9.52
CA GLU A 84 22.72 30.93 9.31
C GLU A 84 23.00 31.93 10.44
N GLU A 85 22.63 31.63 11.69
CA GLU A 85 23.14 32.34 12.88
C GLU A 85 23.23 31.41 14.09
N SER A 86 24.26 30.56 14.17
CA SER A 86 24.85 30.11 15.45
C SER A 86 26.13 29.32 15.20
N GLU A 87 27.17 30.03 14.76
CA GLU A 87 28.54 29.56 14.97
C GLU A 87 28.95 29.92 16.41
N THR A 88 28.94 28.93 17.31
CA THR A 88 29.81 28.94 18.48
C THR A 88 30.55 27.62 18.56
N ASP A 89 31.82 27.69 18.16
CA ASP A 89 33.00 27.04 18.72
C ASP A 89 32.75 26.24 20.01
N ASP A 90 32.92 24.92 19.98
CA ASP A 90 33.75 24.25 21.00
C ASP A 90 34.21 22.85 20.55
N SER A 91 35.49 22.63 20.80
CA SER A 91 36.27 21.41 20.60
C SER A 91 35.83 20.24 21.49
N SER A 92 35.66 19.06 20.90
CA SER A 92 36.38 17.85 21.37
C SER A 92 36.07 16.63 20.51
N GLY A 93 37.14 16.02 20.00
CA GLY A 93 37.07 14.84 19.15
C GLY A 93 36.87 13.55 19.93
N GLU A 94 36.13 12.61 19.32
CA GLU A 94 36.33 11.18 19.51
C GLU A 94 36.19 10.45 18.17
N LYS A 95 37.19 9.60 17.90
CA LYS A 95 37.40 8.83 16.67
C LYS A 95 36.33 7.75 16.49
N SER A 96 35.53 7.86 15.43
CA SER A 96 34.74 6.74 14.92
C SER A 96 35.59 5.80 14.05
N PRO A 97 35.49 4.46 14.23
CA PRO A 97 36.23 3.49 13.44
C PRO A 97 35.68 3.36 12.02
N LYS A 98 36.59 3.57 11.06
CA LYS A 98 36.40 3.46 9.61
C LYS A 98 36.25 1.99 9.21
N MET A 99 35.03 1.44 9.21
CA MET A 99 34.78 0.13 8.63
C MET A 99 34.78 0.23 7.09
N LYS A 100 35.75 -0.45 6.48
CA LYS A 100 35.87 -0.56 5.02
C LYS A 100 34.74 -1.47 4.50
N PRO A 101 34.02 -1.10 3.43
CA PRO A 101 33.07 -2.01 2.79
C PRO A 101 33.87 -3.16 2.16
N THR A 102 33.76 -4.34 2.75
CA THR A 102 34.33 -5.56 2.18
C THR A 102 33.48 -5.93 0.97
N LYS A 103 34.14 -6.00 -0.18
CA LYS A 103 33.58 -6.41 -1.47
C LYS A 103 33.20 -7.89 -1.40
N TYR A 104 31.96 -8.20 -1.05
CA TYR A 104 31.44 -9.56 -1.10
C TYR A 104 31.20 -9.91 -2.57
N GLU A 105 32.10 -10.69 -3.16
CA GLU A 105 31.81 -11.42 -4.39
C GLU A 105 30.66 -12.37 -4.13
N LEU A 106 29.55 -12.15 -4.82
CA LEU A 106 28.38 -13.02 -4.87
C LEU A 106 28.76 -14.29 -5.65
N LYS A 107 29.60 -15.14 -5.06
CA LYS A 107 29.95 -16.45 -5.62
C LYS A 107 28.76 -17.38 -5.40
N GLY A 108 27.89 -17.41 -6.39
CA GLY A 108 26.71 -18.26 -6.48
C GLY A 108 27.10 -19.73 -6.54
N SER A 109 27.20 -20.36 -5.38
CA SER A 109 27.20 -21.82 -5.23
C SER A 109 27.20 -22.15 -3.74
N ILE A 110 26.04 -21.99 -3.10
CA ILE A 110 25.78 -22.69 -1.85
C ILE A 110 24.44 -23.38 -2.01
N GLY A 111 24.49 -24.67 -2.34
CA GLY A 111 23.41 -25.59 -2.04
C GLY A 111 23.27 -25.70 -0.54
N LEU A 112 22.60 -24.72 0.07
CA LEU A 112 22.23 -24.79 1.47
C LEU A 112 21.04 -25.75 1.57
N GLN A 113 21.32 -26.94 2.08
CA GLN A 113 20.34 -27.83 2.69
C GLN A 113 19.78 -27.17 3.95
N ALA A 114 19.20 -25.97 3.82
CA ALA A 114 18.42 -25.39 4.90
C ALA A 114 17.30 -26.39 5.18
N THR A 115 17.27 -26.87 6.40
CA THR A 115 16.25 -27.81 6.86
C THR A 115 14.87 -27.17 6.65
N ALA A 116 13.84 -27.99 6.47
CA ALA A 116 12.48 -27.47 6.31
C ALA A 116 12.08 -26.52 7.47
N ALA A 117 12.62 -26.75 8.67
CA ALA A 117 12.44 -25.90 9.84
C ALA A 117 13.04 -24.50 9.65
N GLU A 118 14.30 -24.40 9.21
CA GLU A 118 14.97 -23.10 8.97
C GLU A 118 14.29 -22.31 7.85
N LYS A 119 13.81 -22.99 6.80
CA LYS A 119 13.04 -22.34 5.72
C LYS A 119 11.71 -21.78 6.22
N LEU A 120 11.02 -22.52 7.09
CA LEU A 120 9.75 -22.08 7.70
C LEU A 120 9.98 -20.89 8.64
N GLU A 121 11.03 -20.95 9.46
CA GLU A 121 11.39 -19.87 10.38
C GLU A 121 11.74 -18.59 9.62
N ALA A 122 12.56 -18.69 8.57
CA ALA A 122 12.87 -17.57 7.69
C ALA A 122 11.62 -16.96 7.05
N CYS A 123 10.70 -17.79 6.54
CA CYS A 123 9.42 -17.31 5.99
C CYS A 123 8.58 -16.60 7.05
N SER A 124 8.51 -17.13 8.27
CA SER A 124 7.77 -16.53 9.38
C SER A 124 8.36 -15.19 9.81
N ALA A 125 9.69 -15.05 9.77
CA ALA A 125 10.39 -13.82 10.12
C ALA A 125 10.15 -12.72 9.09
N VAL A 126 10.19 -13.05 7.79
CA VAL A 126 9.83 -12.12 6.71
C VAL A 126 8.39 -11.65 6.88
N LEU A 127 7.46 -12.57 7.16
CA LEU A 127 6.05 -12.26 7.39
C LEU A 127 5.83 -11.31 8.57
N LYS A 128 6.53 -11.54 9.68
CA LYS A 128 6.47 -10.63 10.85
C LYS A 128 6.99 -9.24 10.50
N ARG A 129 8.09 -9.14 9.78
CA ARG A 129 8.65 -7.84 9.35
C ARG A 129 7.71 -7.09 8.41
N GLU A 130 7.14 -7.77 7.42
CA GLU A 130 6.16 -7.17 6.51
C GLU A 130 4.91 -6.69 7.28
N GLY A 131 4.42 -7.49 8.22
CA GLY A 131 3.29 -7.11 9.08
C GLY A 131 3.59 -5.91 9.98
N GLN A 132 4.78 -5.85 10.57
CA GLN A 132 5.23 -4.72 11.38
C GLN A 132 5.38 -3.44 10.54
N ALA A 133 6.03 -3.53 9.38
CA ALA A 133 6.20 -2.40 8.46
C ALA A 133 4.83 -1.86 7.99
N ALA A 134 3.88 -2.74 7.68
CA ALA A 134 2.52 -2.33 7.32
C ALA A 134 1.78 -1.63 8.48
N ALA A 135 1.95 -2.12 9.71
CA ALA A 135 1.36 -1.50 10.89
C ALA A 135 1.96 -0.12 11.18
N GLU A 136 3.27 0.05 11.01
CA GLU A 136 3.96 1.34 11.15
C GLU A 136 3.53 2.34 10.07
N ALA A 137 3.44 1.90 8.81
CA ALA A 137 2.94 2.73 7.72
C ALA A 137 1.52 3.24 7.99
N LEU A 138 0.64 2.39 8.52
CA LEU A 138 -0.72 2.78 8.90
C LEU A 138 -0.72 3.82 10.03
N LYS A 139 0.15 3.66 11.04
CA LYS A 139 0.31 4.65 12.13
C LYS A 139 0.77 6.00 11.59
N GLN A 140 1.77 6.01 10.69
CA GLN A 140 2.26 7.24 10.06
C GLN A 140 1.17 7.93 9.24
N GLN A 141 0.39 7.17 8.47
CA GLN A 141 -0.74 7.71 7.71
C GLN A 141 -1.79 8.35 8.63
N LEU A 142 -2.12 7.69 9.74
CA LEU A 142 -3.07 8.23 10.72
C LEU A 142 -2.54 9.51 11.39
N GLN A 143 -1.25 9.56 11.71
CA GLN A 143 -0.59 10.73 12.30
C GLN A 143 -0.59 11.92 11.34
N GLN A 144 -0.26 11.71 10.06
CA GLN A 144 -0.35 12.76 9.03
C GLN A 144 -1.77 13.29 8.89
N GLN A 145 -2.77 12.41 8.91
CA GLN A 145 -4.17 12.81 8.84
C GLN A 145 -4.59 13.66 10.06
N GLN A 146 -4.06 13.36 11.24
CA GLN A 146 -4.31 14.15 12.45
C GLN A 146 -3.66 15.53 12.40
N GLN A 147 -2.44 15.63 11.86
CA GLN A 147 -1.76 16.92 11.67
C GLN A 147 -2.54 17.81 10.67
N GLN A 148 -3.04 17.24 9.57
CA GLN A 148 -3.86 17.98 8.60
C GLN A 148 -5.15 18.54 9.22
N GLN A 149 -5.80 17.78 10.13
CA GLN A 149 -6.95 18.31 10.88
C GLN A 149 -6.57 19.52 11.74
N GLN A 150 -5.45 19.46 12.45
CA GLN A 150 -5.02 20.56 13.32
C GLN A 150 -4.73 21.82 12.52
N GLN A 151 -4.07 21.70 11.36
CA GLN A 151 -3.82 22.85 10.48
C GLN A 151 -5.12 23.48 9.97
N GLN A 152 -6.14 22.67 9.63
CA GLN A 152 -7.43 23.21 9.20
C GLN A 152 -8.18 23.94 10.33
N GLN A 153 -8.01 23.51 11.59
CA GLN A 153 -8.58 24.22 12.73
C GLN A 153 -7.88 25.56 12.98
N GLN A 154 -6.56 25.63 12.83
CA GLN A 154 -5.81 26.89 12.95
C GLN A 154 -6.23 27.90 11.87
N GLN A 155 -6.34 27.47 10.61
CA GLN A 155 -6.79 28.35 9.51
C GLN A 155 -8.20 28.90 9.70
N GLN A 156 -9.07 28.19 10.44
CA GLN A 156 -10.41 28.70 10.77
C GLN A 156 -10.37 29.74 11.89
N GLN A 157 -9.40 29.67 12.81
CA GLN A 157 -9.22 30.66 13.86
C GLN A 157 -8.62 31.96 13.33
N ASP A 158 -7.66 31.89 12.41
CA ASP A 158 -7.03 33.07 11.79
C ASP A 158 -7.96 33.85 10.85
N LYS A 159 -9.12 33.29 10.49
CA LYS A 159 -10.07 33.94 9.56
C LYS A 159 -11.09 34.85 10.25
N LEU A 160 -10.93 35.13 11.55
CA LEU A 160 -11.70 36.15 12.25
C LEU A 160 -11.27 37.53 11.73
N PRO A 161 -12.19 38.31 11.13
CA PRO A 161 -11.86 39.63 10.62
C PRO A 161 -11.60 40.58 11.80
N ASP A 162 -10.33 40.94 11.99
CA ASP A 162 -9.92 42.08 12.81
C ASP A 162 -10.29 43.40 12.11
N GLY A 163 -11.59 43.67 12.04
CA GLY A 163 -12.13 44.96 11.63
C GLY A 163 -12.46 45.78 12.88
N PRO A 164 -11.77 46.90 13.17
CA PRO A 164 -12.17 47.79 14.26
C PRO A 164 -13.58 48.34 13.97
N PRO A 165 -14.48 48.39 14.96
CA PRO A 165 -15.78 49.01 14.79
C PRO A 165 -15.56 50.50 14.52
N THR A 166 -15.80 50.92 13.27
CA THR A 166 -15.75 52.33 12.90
C THR A 166 -16.81 53.08 13.68
N SER A 167 -16.36 54.04 14.47
CA SER A 167 -17.14 54.92 15.34
C SER A 167 -18.28 55.64 14.58
N GLY A 168 -19.52 55.18 14.78
CA GLY A 168 -20.73 55.85 14.33
C GLY A 168 -21.76 55.86 15.45
N THR A 169 -21.99 57.04 16.02
CA THR A 169 -23.15 57.53 16.81
C THR A 169 -24.05 56.50 17.53
N PRO A 170 -24.12 56.52 18.88
CA PRO A 170 -25.03 55.69 19.66
C PRO A 170 -26.40 56.39 19.80
N SER A 171 -27.52 55.74 19.45
CA SER A 171 -28.75 55.93 20.25
C SER A 171 -29.98 55.03 20.01
N GLU A 172 -30.12 54.22 18.96
CA GLU A 172 -31.39 53.46 18.77
C GLU A 172 -31.30 51.95 18.45
N GLU A 173 -30.11 51.36 18.27
CA GLU A 173 -29.99 49.97 17.79
C GLU A 173 -29.74 48.89 18.86
N LEU A 174 -29.95 49.17 20.15
CA LEU A 174 -29.52 48.26 21.23
C LEU A 174 -30.26 46.91 21.32
N VAL A 175 -31.37 46.71 20.60
CA VAL A 175 -32.23 45.51 20.75
C VAL A 175 -32.06 44.50 19.61
N ASN A 176 -31.38 44.84 18.51
CA ASN A 176 -31.28 43.97 17.33
C ASN A 176 -29.98 43.14 17.24
N TRP A 177 -28.99 43.41 18.09
CA TRP A 177 -27.68 42.74 18.05
C TRP A 177 -27.64 41.37 18.74
N GLY A 178 -28.60 41.07 19.62
CA GLY A 178 -28.65 39.81 20.37
C GLY A 178 -28.99 38.57 19.52
N ASN A 179 -29.75 38.73 18.43
CA ASN A 179 -30.20 37.59 17.61
C ASN A 179 -29.26 37.27 16.43
N LYS A 180 -28.50 38.24 15.92
CA LYS A 180 -27.55 38.02 14.80
C LYS A 180 -26.25 37.32 15.22
N THR A 181 -25.77 37.56 16.44
CA THR A 181 -24.51 36.98 16.94
C THR A 181 -24.62 35.48 17.26
N LEU A 182 -25.77 34.99 17.71
CA LEU A 182 -25.98 33.57 18.01
C LEU A 182 -26.12 32.70 16.74
N SER A 183 -26.67 33.24 15.65
CA SER A 183 -26.79 32.49 14.39
C SER A 183 -25.45 32.32 13.67
N SER A 184 -24.55 33.29 13.78
CA SER A 184 -23.23 33.24 13.12
C SER A 184 -22.27 32.22 13.76
N ARG A 185 -22.49 31.83 15.03
CA ARG A 185 -21.63 30.86 15.74
C ARG A 185 -22.03 29.40 15.52
N ARG A 186 -23.29 29.10 15.19
CA ARG A 186 -23.76 27.72 14.95
C ARG A 186 -23.33 27.15 13.60
N GLN A 187 -23.12 28.01 12.61
CA GLN A 187 -22.75 27.59 11.26
C GLN A 187 -21.38 26.87 11.20
N PRO A 188 -20.31 27.36 11.86
CA PRO A 188 -19.03 26.65 11.88
C PRO A 188 -19.06 25.33 12.67
N GLU A 189 -19.82 25.23 13.77
CA GLU A 189 -19.97 23.96 14.50
C GLU A 189 -20.62 22.87 13.64
N GLN A 190 -21.66 23.22 12.88
CA GLN A 190 -22.32 22.27 12.00
C GLN A 190 -21.40 21.82 10.85
N GLN A 191 -20.60 22.74 10.31
CA GLN A 191 -19.62 22.41 9.27
C GLN A 191 -18.48 21.53 9.81
N GLN A 192 -17.99 21.83 11.02
CA GLN A 192 -16.95 21.04 11.69
C GLN A 192 -17.46 19.61 11.99
N GLN A 193 -18.70 19.48 12.46
CA GLN A 193 -19.31 18.17 12.75
C GLN A 193 -19.47 17.34 11.46
N GLN A 194 -19.92 17.97 10.36
CA GLN A 194 -20.04 17.29 9.07
C GLN A 194 -18.67 16.82 8.54
N GLN A 195 -17.64 17.64 8.69
CA GLN A 195 -16.28 17.30 8.29
C GLN A 195 -15.71 16.13 9.11
N GLN A 196 -15.94 16.14 10.43
CA GLN A 196 -15.52 15.06 11.31
C GLN A 196 -16.21 13.73 10.95
N GLN A 197 -17.50 13.78 10.60
CA GLN A 197 -18.25 12.60 10.15
C GLN A 197 -17.74 12.05 8.82
N GLN A 198 -17.44 12.92 7.83
CA GLN A 198 -16.82 12.48 6.57
C GLN A 198 -15.48 11.79 6.82
N GLN A 199 -14.68 12.30 7.75
CA GLN A 199 -13.39 11.73 8.04
C GLN A 199 -13.46 10.38 8.75
N GLN A 200 -14.44 10.20 9.64
CA GLN A 200 -14.73 8.88 10.21
C GLN A 200 -15.14 7.87 9.13
N ARG A 201 -15.97 8.29 8.15
CA ARG A 201 -16.35 7.45 7.00
C ARG A 201 -15.13 7.07 6.15
N GLN A 202 -14.23 8.01 5.88
CA GLN A 202 -12.99 7.73 5.15
C GLN A 202 -12.07 6.77 5.92
N LYS A 203 -11.91 6.96 7.23
CA LYS A 203 -11.15 6.02 8.08
C LYS A 203 -11.72 4.61 8.04
N LEU A 204 -13.04 4.49 8.13
CA LEU A 204 -13.73 3.20 8.07
C LEU A 204 -13.57 2.55 6.69
N HIS A 205 -13.65 3.33 5.61
CA HIS A 205 -13.39 2.85 4.25
C HIS A 205 -11.96 2.35 4.08
N ALA A 206 -10.96 3.13 4.50
CA ALA A 206 -9.56 2.74 4.43
C ALA A 206 -9.27 1.45 5.22
N ARG A 207 -9.89 1.29 6.39
CA ARG A 207 -9.80 0.06 7.19
C ARG A 207 -10.40 -1.14 6.45
N LYS A 208 -11.57 -0.99 5.82
CA LYS A 208 -12.20 -2.04 5.01
C LYS A 208 -11.34 -2.44 3.81
N GLU A 209 -10.75 -1.46 3.13
CA GLU A 209 -9.86 -1.71 1.99
C GLU A 209 -8.60 -2.48 2.39
N LEU A 210 -7.98 -2.12 3.54
CA LEU A 210 -6.83 -2.85 4.09
C LEU A 210 -7.18 -4.30 4.48
N LEU A 211 -8.35 -4.51 5.08
CA LEU A 211 -8.87 -5.86 5.36
C LEU A 211 -9.05 -6.66 4.07
N HIS A 212 -9.61 -6.04 3.04
CA HIS A 212 -9.79 -6.70 1.75
C HIS A 212 -8.45 -7.07 1.08
N GLN A 213 -7.47 -6.16 1.12
CA GLN A 213 -6.13 -6.37 0.57
C GLN A 213 -5.38 -7.49 1.30
N SER A 214 -5.44 -7.50 2.63
CA SER A 214 -4.82 -8.56 3.44
C SER A 214 -5.46 -9.93 3.20
N LYS A 215 -6.80 -10.00 3.07
CA LYS A 215 -7.52 -11.22 2.67
C LYS A 215 -7.09 -11.73 1.29
N ALA A 216 -6.96 -10.84 0.31
CA ALA A 216 -6.51 -11.21 -1.04
C ALA A 216 -5.09 -11.81 -1.05
N LEU A 217 -4.16 -11.20 -0.31
CA LEU A 217 -2.79 -11.71 -0.16
C LEU A 217 -2.77 -13.09 0.51
N LEU A 218 -3.59 -13.29 1.55
CA LEU A 218 -3.67 -14.57 2.25
C LEU A 218 -4.17 -15.69 1.31
N VAL A 219 -5.20 -15.41 0.52
CA VAL A 219 -5.73 -16.35 -0.50
C VAL A 219 -4.67 -16.67 -1.55
N GLN A 220 -3.95 -15.67 -2.06
CA GLN A 220 -2.89 -15.89 -3.05
C GLN A 220 -1.77 -16.78 -2.49
N ARG A 221 -1.42 -16.59 -1.21
CA ARG A 221 -0.41 -17.42 -0.53
C ARG A 221 -0.91 -18.86 -0.35
N ILE A 222 -2.17 -19.07 0.05
CA ILE A 222 -2.78 -20.41 0.13
C ILE A 222 -2.75 -21.10 -1.22
N GLN A 223 -3.09 -20.40 -2.31
CA GLN A 223 -3.05 -20.97 -3.66
C GLN A 223 -1.64 -21.38 -4.08
N ARG A 224 -0.63 -20.52 -3.79
CA ARG A 224 0.78 -20.85 -4.05
C ARG A 224 1.23 -22.08 -3.25
N TYR A 225 0.84 -22.17 -1.97
CA TYR A 225 1.11 -23.36 -1.16
C TYR A 225 0.46 -24.60 -1.75
N ASN A 226 -0.83 -24.58 -2.06
CA ASN A 226 -1.52 -25.72 -2.68
C ASN A 226 -0.86 -26.19 -3.98
N GLY A 227 -0.34 -25.27 -4.80
CA GLY A 227 0.42 -25.62 -6.00
C GLY A 227 1.74 -26.33 -5.70
N MET A 228 2.44 -25.94 -4.63
CA MET A 228 3.66 -26.65 -4.18
C MET A 228 3.34 -28.03 -3.59
N LEU A 229 2.22 -28.18 -2.88
CA LEU A 229 1.80 -29.46 -2.28
C LEU A 229 1.51 -30.55 -3.31
N GLN A 230 1.11 -30.18 -4.52
CA GLN A 230 0.87 -31.15 -5.60
C GLN A 230 2.18 -31.72 -6.19
N ALA A 231 3.34 -31.16 -5.84
CA ALA A 231 4.63 -31.55 -6.42
C ALA A 231 5.42 -32.59 -5.59
N ASP A 232 5.22 -32.69 -4.27
CA ASP A 232 5.99 -33.60 -3.39
C ASP A 232 5.07 -34.38 -2.43
N THR A 233 4.94 -35.69 -2.63
CA THR A 233 3.97 -36.55 -1.92
C THR A 233 4.35 -36.95 -0.48
N GLU A 234 5.57 -36.67 -0.01
CA GLU A 234 6.01 -37.10 1.34
C GLU A 234 5.92 -35.99 2.43
N SER A 235 5.54 -34.76 2.05
CA SER A 235 5.39 -33.61 2.97
C SER A 235 3.96 -33.41 3.52
N ILE A 236 3.01 -34.25 3.08
CA ILE A 236 1.57 -34.04 3.19
C ILE A 236 1.06 -33.79 4.63
N GLU A 237 1.61 -34.45 5.65
CA GLU A 237 1.07 -34.36 7.03
C GLU A 237 1.41 -33.02 7.71
N ARG A 238 2.65 -32.52 7.55
CA ARG A 238 3.03 -31.18 8.05
C ARG A 238 2.26 -30.10 7.34
N ASP A 239 2.02 -30.28 6.05
CA ASP A 239 1.30 -29.33 5.24
C ASP A 239 -0.20 -29.29 5.55
N ARG A 240 -0.78 -30.42 5.95
CA ARG A 240 -2.15 -30.50 6.47
C ARG A 240 -2.32 -29.68 7.75
N GLN A 241 -1.33 -29.70 8.64
CA GLN A 241 -1.31 -28.86 9.85
C GLN A 241 -1.20 -27.36 9.52
N VAL A 242 -0.35 -26.97 8.56
CA VAL A 242 -0.25 -25.56 8.13
C VAL A 242 -1.56 -25.07 7.51
N LEU A 243 -2.20 -25.89 6.65
CA LEU A 243 -3.50 -25.54 6.07
C LEU A 243 -4.61 -25.44 7.11
N ALA A 244 -4.61 -26.31 8.13
CA ALA A 244 -5.54 -26.22 9.25
C ALA A 244 -5.36 -24.90 10.02
N ALA A 245 -4.13 -24.53 10.36
CA ALA A 245 -3.82 -23.27 11.06
C ALA A 245 -4.21 -22.03 10.23
N LEU A 246 -3.97 -22.05 8.91
CA LEU A 246 -4.40 -20.96 8.02
C LEU A 246 -5.92 -20.84 7.92
N ARG A 247 -6.64 -21.97 7.97
CA ARG A 247 -8.10 -21.98 7.97
C ARG A 247 -8.67 -21.40 9.28
N GLU A 248 -8.11 -21.78 10.42
CA GLU A 248 -8.48 -21.21 11.73
C GLU A 248 -8.23 -19.70 11.77
N ALA A 249 -7.09 -19.24 11.25
CA ALA A 249 -6.79 -17.81 11.15
C ALA A 249 -7.81 -17.06 10.26
N LEU A 250 -8.27 -17.67 9.16
CA LEU A 250 -9.30 -17.10 8.30
C LEU A 250 -10.66 -17.01 9.00
N ASP A 251 -11.04 -18.02 9.76
CA ASP A 251 -12.31 -18.00 10.49
C ASP A 251 -12.28 -17.01 11.65
N ALA A 252 -11.14 -16.85 12.34
CA ALA A 252 -10.95 -15.79 13.33
C ALA A 252 -11.08 -14.37 12.71
N LEU A 253 -10.54 -14.15 11.51
CA LEU A 253 -10.69 -12.88 10.79
C LEU A 253 -12.15 -12.60 10.41
N LYS A 254 -12.93 -13.62 9.99
CA LYS A 254 -14.38 -13.45 9.73
C LYS A 254 -15.14 -13.04 11.00
N LEU A 255 -14.78 -13.61 12.15
CA LEU A 255 -15.41 -13.28 13.42
C LEU A 255 -15.15 -11.81 13.80
N LEU A 256 -13.92 -11.34 13.59
CA LEU A 256 -13.58 -9.92 13.79
C LEU A 256 -14.37 -8.99 12.85
N ASP A 257 -14.63 -9.42 11.61
CA ASP A 257 -15.46 -8.66 10.66
C ASP A 257 -16.89 -8.48 11.21
N THR A 258 -17.51 -9.55 11.75
CA THR A 258 -18.87 -9.48 12.33
C THR A 258 -18.97 -8.61 13.58
N MET A 259 -17.87 -8.38 14.30
CA MET A 259 -17.83 -7.49 15.46
C MET A 259 -17.65 -6.01 15.08
N THR A 260 -17.36 -5.73 13.81
CA THR A 260 -17.09 -4.37 13.32
C THR A 260 -18.19 -3.75 12.47
N GLU A 261 -19.26 -4.51 12.22
CA GLU A 261 -20.54 -4.00 11.67
C GLU A 261 -21.43 -3.44 12.79
#